data_AF-A0A9W7C2K3-F1
#
_entry.id   AF-A0A9W7C2K3-F1
#
_cell.length_a   1.000
_cell.length_b   1.000
_cell.length_c   1.000
_cell.angle_alpha   90.00
_cell.angle_beta   90.00
_cell.angle_gamma   90.00
#
_symmetry.space_group_name_H-M   'P 1'
#
loop_
_entity.id
_entity.type
_entity.pdbx_description
1 polymer ?
#
loop_
_entity_poly.entity_id
_entity_poly.type
_entity_poly.pdbx_seq_one_letter_code
_entity_poly.pdbx_strand_id
1 'polypeptide(L)'
;MATMVAHPHVNHVPTMIGGSDKDDVESFYANHFIYSNPKITKITLEPISLKVDDNQLAEELILVVEHTATFDWLAPNVQPTNKTTEFPLVALVKFATNDEGDWKVSHEHLYWDQASVLLQLGVLTWSDELDVTGAEQARKVR
;
A
#
# COMPACT_ATOMS: atom_id res chain seq x y z
N MET A 1 10.30 -9.62 10.92
CA MET A 1 9.71 -9.74 12.28
C MET A 1 10.51 -9.09 13.40
N ALA A 2 11.84 -9.00 13.37
CA ALA A 2 12.63 -8.38 14.46
C ALA A 2 12.35 -6.89 14.75
N THR A 3 11.69 -6.20 13.81
CA THR A 3 11.31 -4.79 13.87
C THR A 3 9.87 -4.55 14.32
N MET A 4 9.11 -5.62 14.60
CA MET A 4 7.69 -5.55 14.96
C MET A 4 7.44 -6.02 16.39
N VAL A 5 6.33 -5.57 16.98
CA VAL A 5 5.83 -6.06 18.29
C VAL A 5 5.39 -7.54 18.20
N ALA A 6 5.07 -8.15 19.34
CA ALA A 6 4.64 -9.56 19.40
C ALA A 6 3.34 -9.84 18.63
N HIS A 7 2.41 -8.89 18.63
CA HIS A 7 1.10 -8.97 17.97
C HIS A 7 0.94 -7.83 16.95
N PRO A 8 1.66 -7.86 15.81
CA PRO A 8 1.57 -6.81 14.81
C PRO A 8 0.40 -7.06 13.85
N HIS A 9 -0.01 -6.03 13.11
CA HIS A 9 -0.87 -6.23 11.94
C HIS A 9 -0.52 -5.26 10.82
N VAL A 10 -0.79 -5.67 9.59
CA VAL A 10 -0.68 -4.83 8.39
C VAL A 10 -1.98 -4.91 7.63
N ASN A 11 -2.44 -3.77 7.11
CA ASN A 11 -3.63 -3.72 6.28
C ASN A 11 -3.46 -2.75 5.11
N HIS A 12 -3.57 -3.27 3.90
CA HIS A 12 -3.86 -2.50 2.70
C HIS A 12 -5.36 -2.33 2.61
N VAL A 13 -5.85 -1.22 3.16
CA VAL A 13 -7.28 -1.00 3.40
C VAL A 13 -8.14 -1.20 2.15
N PRO A 14 -7.75 -0.72 0.94
CA PRO A 14 -8.63 -0.80 -0.21
C PRO A 14 -8.81 -2.21 -0.80
N THR A 15 -7.89 -3.13 -0.49
CA THR A 15 -7.94 -4.54 -0.95
C THR A 15 -8.16 -5.52 0.19
N MET A 16 -8.19 -5.04 1.44
CA MET A 16 -8.34 -5.84 2.67
C MET A 16 -7.27 -6.94 2.84
N ILE A 17 -6.11 -6.77 2.20
CA ILE A 17 -5.01 -7.74 2.28
C ILE A 17 -3.91 -7.26 3.22
N GLY A 18 -3.32 -8.22 3.91
CA GLY A 18 -2.37 -7.98 4.98
C GLY A 18 -2.23 -9.21 5.84
N GLY A 19 -1.99 -9.02 7.13
CA GLY A 19 -1.88 -10.09 8.11
C GLY A 19 -2.12 -9.56 9.52
N SER A 20 -2.57 -10.42 10.42
CA SER A 20 -2.72 -10.14 11.85
C SER A 20 -1.96 -11.16 12.67
N ASP A 21 -1.28 -10.71 13.72
CA ASP A 21 -0.29 -11.51 14.45
C ASP A 21 0.93 -11.90 13.61
N LYS A 22 1.92 -12.44 14.31
CA LYS A 22 3.27 -12.64 13.79
C LYS A 22 3.30 -13.51 12.53
N ASP A 23 2.61 -14.66 12.55
CA ASP A 23 2.70 -15.65 11.49
C ASP A 23 2.04 -15.17 10.19
N ASP A 24 0.86 -14.53 10.29
CA ASP A 24 0.18 -13.99 9.11
C ASP A 24 0.96 -12.80 8.54
N VAL A 25 1.48 -11.92 9.39
CA VAL A 25 2.31 -10.80 8.94
C VAL A 25 3.60 -11.32 8.29
N GLU A 26 4.27 -12.31 8.87
CA GLU A 26 5.46 -12.90 8.27
C GLU A 26 5.17 -13.52 6.89
N SER A 27 4.07 -14.27 6.78
CA SER A 27 3.60 -14.83 5.50
C SER A 27 3.28 -13.73 4.48
N PHE A 28 2.62 -12.65 4.93
CA PHE A 28 2.31 -11.50 4.09
C PHE A 28 3.58 -10.83 3.54
N TYR A 29 4.59 -10.60 4.39
CA TYR A 29 5.85 -10.00 3.95
C TYR A 29 6.64 -10.89 2.99
N ALA A 30 6.64 -12.20 3.21
CA ALA A 30 7.35 -13.13 2.35
C ALA A 30 6.75 -13.21 0.93
N ASN A 31 5.43 -13.10 0.80
CA ASN A 31 4.73 -13.47 -0.43
C ASN A 31 4.07 -12.31 -1.18
N HIS A 32 3.65 -11.25 -0.47
CA HIS A 32 2.77 -10.22 -1.02
C HIS A 32 3.31 -8.80 -0.88
N PHE A 33 4.31 -8.59 -0.02
CA PHE A 33 4.81 -7.24 0.24
C PHE A 33 5.58 -6.64 -0.93
N ILE A 34 5.40 -5.34 -1.11
CA ILE A 34 5.77 -4.61 -2.31
C ILE A 34 7.27 -4.68 -2.64
N TYR A 35 8.13 -4.77 -1.63
CA TYR A 35 9.59 -4.86 -1.83
C TYR A 35 10.13 -6.28 -1.98
N SER A 36 9.32 -7.29 -1.64
CA SER A 36 9.70 -8.70 -1.66
C SER A 36 9.09 -9.44 -2.85
N ASN A 37 8.21 -8.81 -3.62
CA ASN A 37 7.55 -9.45 -4.76
C ASN A 37 8.47 -9.46 -6.00
N PRO A 38 9.06 -10.61 -6.37
CA PRO A 38 10.00 -10.69 -7.49
C PRO A 38 9.36 -10.43 -8.85
N LYS A 39 8.03 -10.36 -8.92
CA LYS A 39 7.28 -10.10 -10.14
C LYS A 39 7.16 -8.60 -10.44
N ILE A 40 7.47 -7.72 -9.49
CA ILE A 40 7.44 -6.27 -9.72
C ILE A 40 8.69 -5.90 -10.52
N THR A 41 8.47 -5.52 -11.78
CA THR A 41 9.54 -5.12 -12.70
C THR A 41 9.87 -3.63 -12.60
N LYS A 42 8.87 -2.81 -12.28
CA LYS A 42 9.01 -1.36 -12.21
C LYS A 42 8.07 -0.75 -11.19
N ILE A 43 8.67 -0.11 -10.18
CA ILE A 43 7.98 0.66 -9.16
C ILE A 43 8.77 1.93 -8.84
N THR A 44 8.08 3.02 -8.54
CA THR A 44 8.68 4.27 -8.06
C THR A 44 7.81 4.83 -6.94
N LEU A 45 8.50 5.34 -5.91
CA LEU A 45 7.89 5.98 -4.75
C LEU A 45 8.41 7.40 -4.69
N GLU A 46 7.50 8.36 -4.67
CA GLU A 46 7.80 9.78 -4.59
C GLU A 46 7.19 10.32 -3.29
N PRO A 47 7.99 10.58 -2.24
CA PRO A 47 7.49 11.15 -0.99
C PRO A 47 6.94 12.55 -1.23
N ILE A 48 5.74 12.83 -0.72
CA ILE A 48 5.07 14.13 -0.81
C ILE A 48 5.07 14.82 0.54
N SER A 49 4.60 14.13 1.58
CA SER A 49 4.55 14.69 2.93
C SER A 49 4.85 13.63 3.99
N LEU A 50 5.44 14.07 5.10
CA LEU A 50 5.77 13.20 6.23
C LEU A 50 5.39 13.92 7.53
N LYS A 51 4.58 13.26 8.34
CA LYS A 51 4.25 13.69 9.70
C LYS A 51 4.71 12.64 10.70
N VAL A 52 5.53 13.08 11.65
CA VAL A 52 6.00 12.28 12.77
C VAL A 52 5.36 12.81 14.05
N ASP A 53 4.85 11.90 14.87
CA ASP A 53 4.41 12.10 16.24
C ASP A 53 5.18 11.16 17.18
N ASP A 54 4.92 11.21 18.48
CA ASP A 54 5.67 10.46 19.50
C ASP A 54 5.73 8.94 19.24
N ASN A 55 4.66 8.38 18.66
CA ASN A 55 4.57 6.94 18.38
C ASN A 55 3.94 6.60 17.03
N GLN A 56 3.84 7.57 16.11
CA GLN A 56 3.19 7.34 14.83
C GLN A 56 3.85 8.15 13.71
N LEU A 57 3.92 7.53 12.54
CA LEU A 57 4.32 8.11 11.29
C LEU A 57 3.10 8.13 10.36
N ALA A 58 2.86 9.24 9.70
CA ALA A 58 1.98 9.32 8.54
C ALA A 58 2.80 9.83 7.35
N GLU A 59 2.96 8.99 6.33
CA GLU A 59 3.68 9.32 5.10
C GLU A 59 2.70 9.33 3.94
N GLU A 60 2.69 10.43 3.19
CA GLU A 60 2.01 10.56 1.91
C GLU A 60 3.04 10.45 0.79
N LEU A 61 2.75 9.59 -0.19
CA LEU A 61 3.62 9.36 -1.33
C LEU A 61 2.80 9.15 -2.60
N ILE A 62 3.40 9.44 -3.75
CA ILE A 62 2.90 8.95 -5.03
C ILE A 62 3.56 7.61 -5.31
N LEU A 63 2.74 6.60 -5.59
CA LEU A 63 3.17 5.28 -6.02
C LEU A 63 2.93 5.14 -7.52
N VAL A 64 3.99 4.81 -8.26
CA VAL A 64 3.91 4.48 -9.68
C VAL A 64 4.34 3.04 -9.86
N VAL A 65 3.46 2.21 -10.43
CA VAL A 65 3.74 0.78 -10.63
C VAL A 65 3.21 0.30 -11.97
N GLU A 66 4.00 -0.52 -12.66
CA GLU A 66 3.60 -1.21 -13.88
C GLU A 66 2.97 -2.57 -13.54
N HIS A 67 1.72 -2.79 -13.95
CA HIS A 67 0.95 -4.00 -13.63
C HIS A 67 1.30 -5.17 -14.57
N THR A 68 2.53 -5.68 -14.42
CA THR A 68 3.12 -6.76 -15.24
C THR A 68 2.89 -8.16 -14.68
N ALA A 69 2.39 -8.26 -13.44
CA ALA A 69 1.96 -9.50 -12.81
C ALA A 69 0.75 -9.24 -11.91
N THR A 70 0.12 -10.32 -11.43
CA THR A 70 -0.93 -10.21 -10.41
C THR A 70 -0.32 -9.70 -9.11
N PHE A 71 -0.79 -8.55 -8.65
CA PHE A 71 -0.35 -7.93 -7.39
C PHE A 71 -1.51 -7.97 -6.40
N ASP A 72 -1.43 -8.88 -5.44
CA ASP A 72 -2.54 -9.10 -4.49
C ASP A 72 -2.81 -7.87 -3.63
N TRP A 73 -1.77 -7.09 -3.33
CA TRP A 73 -1.87 -5.82 -2.60
C TRP A 73 -2.56 -4.72 -3.40
N LEU A 74 -2.41 -4.68 -4.73
CA LEU A 74 -2.94 -3.61 -5.58
C LEU A 74 -4.33 -3.94 -6.14
N ALA A 75 -4.48 -5.13 -6.73
CA ALA A 75 -5.67 -5.53 -7.46
C ALA A 75 -5.71 -7.07 -7.59
N PRO A 76 -6.07 -7.81 -6.51
CA PRO A 76 -5.86 -9.26 -6.41
C PRO A 76 -6.59 -10.09 -7.47
N ASN A 77 -7.73 -9.59 -7.96
CA ASN A 77 -8.55 -10.29 -8.95
C ASN A 77 -8.32 -9.82 -10.38
N VAL A 78 -7.31 -8.97 -10.62
CA VAL A 78 -7.05 -8.37 -11.93
C VAL A 78 -5.82 -9.03 -12.55
N GLN A 79 -6.00 -9.59 -13.75
CA GLN A 79 -4.89 -10.16 -14.51
C GLN A 79 -3.91 -9.06 -14.96
N PRO A 80 -2.64 -9.39 -15.24
CA PRO A 80 -1.64 -8.42 -15.66
C PRO A 80 -2.14 -7.61 -16.86
N THR A 81 -2.18 -6.29 -16.73
CA THR A 81 -2.70 -5.39 -17.77
C THR A 81 -1.59 -4.72 -18.56
N ASN A 82 -0.34 -4.79 -18.07
CA ASN A 82 0.82 -4.04 -18.57
C ASN A 82 0.60 -2.52 -18.62
N LYS A 83 -0.38 -2.02 -17.85
CA LYS A 83 -0.62 -0.59 -17.69
C LYS A 83 0.17 -0.08 -16.49
N THR A 84 0.63 1.16 -16.60
CA THR A 84 1.20 1.87 -15.46
C THR A 84 0.06 2.55 -14.70
N THR A 85 0.03 2.33 -13.40
CA THR A 85 -0.81 3.08 -12.47
C THR A 85 0.05 4.08 -11.71
N GLU A 86 -0.53 5.24 -11.43
CA GLU A 86 0.07 6.35 -10.71
C GLU A 86 -1.00 6.91 -9.77
N PHE A 87 -0.79 6.81 -8.45
CA PHE A 87 -1.81 7.19 -7.47
C PHE A 87 -1.20 7.64 -6.14
N PRO A 88 -1.86 8.56 -5.40
CA PRO A 88 -1.49 8.88 -4.04
C PRO A 88 -1.75 7.70 -3.10
N LEU A 89 -0.82 7.46 -2.18
CA LEU A 89 -0.91 6.49 -1.11
C LEU A 89 -0.55 7.17 0.22
N VAL A 90 -1.28 6.84 1.28
CA VAL A 90 -0.96 7.22 2.65
C VAL A 90 -0.62 5.97 3.45
N ALA A 91 0.58 5.93 4.02
CA ALA A 91 1.02 4.91 4.95
C ALA A 91 1.00 5.46 6.39
N LEU A 92 0.19 4.86 7.25
CA LEU A 92 0.17 5.12 8.69
C LEU A 92 0.91 3.98 9.39
N VAL A 93 2.03 4.30 10.02
CA VAL A 93 2.85 3.34 10.77
C VAL A 93 2.84 3.72 12.24
N LYS A 94 2.29 2.85 13.10
CA LYS A 94 2.29 3.07 14.55
C LYS A 94 3.38 2.24 15.20
N PHE A 95 4.06 2.83 16.16
CA PHE A 95 5.08 2.20 17.00
C PHE A 95 4.57 1.96 18.41
N ALA A 96 5.08 0.92 19.07
CA ALA A 96 4.89 0.66 20.48
C ALA A 96 6.13 -0.01 21.07
N THR A 97 6.30 0.08 22.38
CA THR A 97 7.37 -0.65 23.07
C THR A 97 7.02 -2.13 23.17
N ASN A 98 8.00 -3.01 22.94
CA ASN A 98 7.89 -4.43 23.29
C ASN A 98 8.12 -4.66 24.80
N ASP A 99 8.10 -5.92 25.23
CA ASP A 99 8.34 -6.31 26.63
C ASP A 99 9.75 -5.94 27.15
N GLU A 100 10.69 -5.70 26.24
CA GLU A 100 12.08 -5.28 26.55
C GLU A 100 12.24 -3.75 26.60
N GLY A 101 11.18 -2.99 26.28
CA GLY A 101 11.18 -1.53 26.26
C GLY A 101 11.64 -0.89 24.94
N ASP A 102 11.93 -1.70 23.91
CA ASP A 102 12.34 -1.22 22.60
C ASP A 102 11.14 -0.78 21.76
N TRP A 103 11.27 0.35 21.07
CA TRP A 103 10.28 0.78 20.07
C TRP A 103 10.29 -0.14 18.84
N LYS A 104 9.13 -0.68 18.51
CA LYS A 104 8.90 -1.58 17.37
C LYS A 104 7.64 -1.15 16.62
N VAL A 105 7.51 -1.56 15.36
CA VAL A 105 6.29 -1.37 14.57
C VAL A 105 5.17 -2.22 15.17
N SER A 106 4.09 -1.55 15.55
CA SER A 106 2.86 -2.19 16.01
C SER A 106 1.92 -2.47 14.86
N HIS A 107 1.74 -1.52 13.94
CA HIS A 107 0.95 -1.75 12.76
C HIS A 107 1.23 -0.80 11.62
N GLU A 108 0.79 -1.22 10.44
CA GLU A 108 0.80 -0.44 9.20
C GLU A 108 -0.60 -0.44 8.58
N HIS A 109 -1.11 0.74 8.26
CA HIS A 109 -2.33 0.91 7.46
C HIS A 109 -2.01 1.71 6.21
N LEU A 110 -2.28 1.13 5.05
CA LEU A 110 -2.05 1.75 3.76
C LEU A 110 -3.39 2.08 3.11
N TYR A 111 -3.56 3.34 2.71
CA TYR A 111 -4.76 3.87 2.09
C TYR A 111 -4.44 4.43 0.71
N TRP A 112 -5.33 4.20 -0.25
CA TRP A 112 -5.35 4.84 -1.56
C TRP A 112 -6.75 4.76 -2.16
N ASP A 113 -6.97 5.45 -3.27
CA ASP A 113 -8.21 5.36 -4.04
C ASP A 113 -8.19 4.14 -4.98
N GLN A 114 -8.90 3.09 -4.59
CA GLN A 114 -9.00 1.88 -5.41
C GLN A 114 -9.78 2.08 -6.70
N ALA A 115 -10.74 3.00 -6.74
CA ALA A 115 -11.49 3.27 -7.96
C ALA A 115 -10.58 3.91 -9.01
N SER A 116 -9.71 4.84 -8.60
CA SER A 116 -8.66 5.41 -9.46
C SER A 116 -7.73 4.31 -10.00
N VAL A 117 -7.24 3.41 -9.15
CA VAL A 117 -6.39 2.28 -9.57
C VAL A 117 -7.10 1.39 -10.59
N LEU A 118 -8.33 0.96 -10.30
CA LEU A 118 -9.11 0.09 -11.18
C LEU A 118 -9.46 0.76 -12.52
N LEU A 119 -9.69 2.08 -12.52
CA LEU A 119 -9.89 2.87 -13.74
C LEU A 119 -8.62 2.89 -14.59
N GLN A 120 -7.46 3.16 -13.98
CA GLN A 120 -6.17 3.16 -14.68
C GLN A 120 -5.81 1.78 -15.24
N LEU A 121 -6.16 0.70 -14.53
CA LEU A 121 -6.03 -0.68 -15.03
C LEU A 121 -7.04 -0.99 -16.15
N GLY A 122 -8.10 -0.19 -16.32
CA GLY A 122 -9.18 -0.38 -17.28
C GLY A 122 -10.14 -1.50 -16.90
N VAL A 123 -10.25 -1.80 -15.60
CA VAL A 123 -11.27 -2.68 -15.04
C VAL A 123 -12.55 -1.88 -14.79
N LEU A 124 -12.40 -0.69 -14.23
CA LEU A 124 -13.48 0.29 -14.15
C LEU A 124 -13.51 1.09 -15.46
N THR A 125 -14.70 1.32 -16.00
CA THR A 125 -14.90 2.22 -17.14
C THR A 125 -15.39 3.57 -16.63
N TRP A 126 -14.81 4.64 -17.16
CA TRP A 126 -15.24 5.98 -16.83
C TRP A 126 -16.70 6.22 -17.26
N SER A 127 -17.43 6.97 -16.45
CA SER A 127 -18.81 7.37 -16.68
C SER A 127 -19.03 8.77 -16.10
N ASP A 128 -19.84 9.60 -16.75
CA ASP A 128 -20.30 10.89 -16.20
C ASP A 128 -21.07 10.73 -14.87
N GLU A 129 -21.53 9.52 -14.56
CA GLU A 129 -22.26 9.19 -13.33
C GLU A 129 -21.33 8.78 -12.17
N LEU A 130 -20.04 8.56 -12.43
CA LEU A 130 -19.07 8.14 -11.44
C LEU A 130 -18.07 9.28 -11.19
N ASP A 131 -18.06 9.82 -9.97
CA ASP A 131 -17.07 10.80 -9.49
C ASP A 131 -15.70 10.13 -9.25
N VAL A 132 -15.14 9.53 -10.30
CA VAL A 132 -13.86 8.81 -10.27
C VAL A 132 -12.90 9.40 -11.28
N THR A 133 -11.71 9.69 -10.79
CA THR A 133 -10.60 10.25 -11.56
C THR A 133 -9.41 9.29 -11.51
N GLY A 134 -8.60 9.25 -12.56
CA GLY A 134 -7.39 8.42 -12.66
C GLY A 134 -6.14 9.08 -12.09
N ALA A 135 -5.04 9.03 -12.86
CA ALA A 135 -3.71 9.51 -12.47
C ALA A 135 -3.65 11.03 -12.21
N GLU A 136 -4.65 11.78 -12.63
CA GLU A 136 -4.80 13.20 -12.30
C GLU A 136 -4.86 13.46 -10.79
N GLN A 137 -5.28 12.49 -9.97
CA GLN A 137 -5.21 12.60 -8.51
C GLN A 137 -3.77 12.79 -8.03
N ALA A 138 -2.85 11.92 -8.49
CA ALA A 138 -1.43 12.02 -8.16
C ALA A 138 -0.80 13.32 -8.65
N ARG A 139 -1.15 13.75 -9.87
CA ARG A 139 -0.65 15.00 -10.46
C ARG A 139 -1.14 16.25 -9.73
N LYS A 140 -2.31 16.17 -9.09
CA LYS A 140 -2.89 17.28 -8.33
C LYS A 140 -2.33 17.41 -6.91
N VAL A 141 -1.88 16.28 -6.34
CA VAL A 141 -1.25 16.21 -5.01
C VAL A 141 0.20 16.73 -5.02
N ARG A 142 0.94 16.50 -6.12
CA ARG A 142 2.25 17.12 -6.36
C ARG A 142 2.18 18.65 -6.41
#